data_AF-A0A0B8P8K9-F1
#
_entry.id   AF-A0A0B8P8K9-F1
#
_cell.length_a   1.000
_cell.length_b   1.000
_cell.length_c   1.000
_cell.angle_alpha   90.00
_cell.angle_beta   90.00
_cell.angle_gamma   90.00
#
_symmetry.space_group_name_H-M   'P 1'
#
loop_
_entity.id
_entity.type
_entity.pdbx_description
1 polymer ?
#
loop_
_entity_poly.entity_id
_entity_poly.type
_entity_poly.pdbx_seq_one_letter_code
_entity_poly.pdbx_strand_id
1 'polypeptide(L)' 'MELDWSKQTMAGFAAVLMASKTGDRSIDVSDEVRDKIADKLSKSKTPESWKEILLDASSLKQEQAAKAFGDSLPAGLHLI' A
#
# COMPACT_ATOMS: atom_id res chain seq x y z
N MET A 1 -17.47 -1.49 -4.84
CA MET A 1 -16.33 -2.40 -4.60
C MET A 1 -16.87 -3.77 -4.17
N GLU A 2 -17.06 -4.71 -5.09
CA GLU A 2 -17.83 -5.94 -4.86
C GLU A 2 -17.03 -7.16 -4.33
N LEU A 3 -15.70 -7.14 -4.43
CA LEU A 3 -14.85 -8.29 -4.05
C LEU A 3 -14.78 -8.49 -2.53
N ASP A 4 -14.82 -9.75 -2.08
CA ASP A 4 -14.61 -10.12 -0.68
C ASP A 4 -13.11 -10.16 -0.36
N TRP A 5 -12.61 -9.17 0.38
CA TRP A 5 -11.19 -9.03 0.69
C TRP A 5 -10.71 -9.99 1.79
N SER A 6 -11.62 -10.67 2.49
CA SER A 6 -11.24 -11.77 3.38
C SER A 6 -10.84 -13.02 2.58
N LYS A 7 -11.46 -13.22 1.41
CA LYS A 7 -11.16 -14.32 0.48
C LYS A 7 -10.10 -13.95 -0.56
N GLN A 8 -10.06 -12.68 -0.94
CA GLN A 8 -9.14 -12.13 -1.94
C GLN A 8 -8.27 -11.07 -1.29
N THR A 9 -7.47 -11.51 -0.33
CA THR A 9 -6.59 -10.66 0.48
C THR A 9 -5.71 -9.75 -0.40
N MET A 10 -5.16 -10.26 -1.51
CA MET A 10 -4.33 -9.47 -2.41
C MET A 10 -5.07 -8.33 -3.12
N ALA A 11 -6.38 -8.48 -3.39
CA ALA A 11 -7.17 -7.39 -3.97
C ALA A 11 -7.34 -6.23 -2.97
N GLY A 12 -7.55 -6.55 -1.69
CA GLY A 12 -7.60 -5.55 -0.62
C GLY A 12 -6.24 -4.88 -0.40
N PHE A 13 -5.16 -5.65 -0.43
CA PHE A 13 -3.81 -5.11 -0.27
C PHE A 13 -3.41 -4.20 -1.44
N ALA A 14 -3.70 -4.59 -2.68
CA ALA A 14 -3.47 -3.74 -3.85
C ALA A 14 -4.25 -2.41 -3.77
N ALA A 15 -5.51 -2.46 -3.31
CA ALA A 15 -6.29 -1.25 -3.10
C ALA A 15 -5.65 -0.31 -2.05
N VAL A 16 -5.08 -0.89 -0.98
CA VAL A 16 -4.35 -0.12 0.04
C VAL A 16 -3.11 0.55 -0.52
N LEU A 17 -2.30 -0.16 -1.30
CA LEU A 17 -1.08 0.38 -1.90
C LEU A 17 -1.37 1.47 -2.95
N MET A 18 -2.45 1.34 -3.72
CA MET A 18 -2.82 2.37 -4.71
C MET A 18 -3.41 3.63 -4.08
N ALA A 19 -3.94 3.54 -2.85
CA ALA A 19 -4.63 4.64 -2.17
C ALA A 19 -3.82 5.25 -1.00
N SER A 20 -2.65 4.69 -0.70
CA SER A 20 -1.74 5.20 0.33
C SER A 20 -1.30 6.62 -0.02
N LYS A 21 -1.10 7.45 1.01
CA LYS A 21 -0.66 8.83 0.80
C LYS A 21 0.78 8.86 0.29
N THR A 22 1.00 9.50 -0.84
CA THR A 22 2.33 9.74 -1.40
C THR A 22 2.91 11.09 -0.96
N GLY A 23 2.04 11.99 -0.50
CA GLY A 23 2.38 13.38 -0.19
C GLY A 23 2.27 14.32 -1.39
N ASP A 24 2.01 13.80 -2.59
CA ASP A 24 1.72 14.56 -3.79
C ASP A 24 0.22 14.46 -4.13
N ARG A 25 -0.50 15.56 -3.93
CA ARG A 25 -1.96 15.64 -4.14
C ARG A 25 -2.37 15.46 -5.61
N SER A 26 -1.45 15.61 -6.56
CA SER A 26 -1.75 15.43 -7.98
C SER A 26 -1.96 13.96 -8.36
N ILE A 27 -1.38 13.04 -7.59
CA ILE A 27 -1.46 11.59 -7.81
C ILE A 27 -2.19 10.85 -6.69
N ASP A 28 -2.34 11.47 -5.52
CA ASP A 28 -3.11 10.90 -4.43
C ASP A 28 -4.60 10.80 -4.79
N VAL A 29 -5.21 9.66 -4.48
CA VAL A 29 -6.66 9.50 -4.55
C VAL A 29 -7.37 10.41 -3.54
N SER A 30 -8.64 10.72 -3.80
CA SER A 30 -9.43 11.53 -2.88
C SER A 30 -9.62 10.85 -1.52
N ASP A 31 -9.78 11.67 -0.48
CA ASP A 31 -10.03 11.18 0.88
C ASP A 31 -11.30 10.32 0.96
N GLU A 32 -12.34 10.63 0.17
CA GLU A 32 -13.56 9.82 0.08
C GLU A 32 -13.28 8.37 -0.37
N VAL A 33 -12.36 8.19 -1.34
CA VAL A 33 -11.96 6.85 -1.79
C VAL A 33 -11.19 6.13 -0.68
N ARG A 34 -10.32 6.85 0.02
CA ARG A 34 -9.54 6.31 1.15
C ARG A 34 -10.45 5.85 2.30
N ASP A 35 -11.45 6.64 2.63
CA ASP A 35 -12.43 6.32 3.68
C ASP A 35 -13.23 5.07 3.33
N LYS A 36 -13.65 4.92 2.06
CA LYS A 36 -14.34 3.71 1.58
C LYS A 36 -13.45 2.48 1.69
N ILE A 37 -12.15 2.60 1.41
CA ILE A 37 -11.19 1.50 1.57
C ILE A 37 -11.02 1.17 3.05
N ALA A 38 -10.84 2.16 3.93
CA ALA A 38 -10.66 1.97 5.37
C ALA A 38 -11.88 1.30 6.04
N ASP A 39 -13.09 1.72 5.68
CA ASP A 39 -14.34 1.09 6.13
C ASP A 39 -14.42 -0.38 5.68
N LYS A 40 -14.06 -0.64 4.42
CA LYS A 40 -14.07 -2.00 3.87
C LYS A 40 -13.02 -2.91 4.52
N LEU A 41 -11.82 -2.41 4.82
CA LEU A 41 -10.80 -3.14 5.58
C LEU A 41 -11.31 -3.53 6.97
N SER A 42 -11.95 -2.58 7.66
CA SER A 42 -12.53 -2.80 8.99
C SER A 42 -13.59 -3.92 8.99
N LYS A 43 -14.36 -4.03 7.90
CA LYS A 43 -15.38 -5.08 7.72
C LYS A 43 -14.80 -6.42 7.28
N SER A 44 -13.62 -6.43 6.67
CA SER A 44 -13.01 -7.60 6.02
C SER A 44 -12.04 -8.39 6.93
N LYS A 45 -11.94 -8.04 8.22
CA LYS A 45 -11.02 -8.65 9.20
C LYS A 45 -9.56 -8.70 8.71
N THR A 46 -9.10 -7.64 8.05
CA THR A 46 -7.72 -7.52 7.56
C THR A 46 -6.77 -7.06 8.67
N PRO A 47 -5.45 -7.25 8.52
CA PRO A 47 -4.47 -6.72 9.47
C PRO A 47 -4.59 -5.20 9.66
N GLU A 48 -4.43 -4.71 10.89
CA GLU A 48 -4.52 -3.27 11.21
C GLU A 48 -3.38 -2.48 10.55
N SER A 49 -2.23 -3.11 10.33
CA SER A 49 -1.08 -2.52 9.61
C SER A 49 -1.42 -2.04 8.20
N TRP A 50 -2.50 -2.53 7.59
CA TRP A 50 -2.94 -2.05 6.28
C TRP A 50 -3.58 -0.67 6.35
N LYS A 51 -4.26 -0.34 7.44
CA LYS A 51 -4.77 1.02 7.66
C LYS A 51 -3.63 1.98 7.96
N GLU A 52 -2.61 1.53 8.69
CA GLU A 52 -1.39 2.30 8.90
C GLU A 52 -0.74 2.64 7.55
N ILE A 53 -0.55 1.64 6.66
CA ILE A 53 -0.03 1.87 5.29
C ILE A 53 -0.91 2.83 4.49
N LEU A 54 -2.25 2.73 4.61
CA LEU A 54 -3.19 3.58 3.88
C LEU A 54 -3.12 5.05 4.33
N LEU A 55 -2.89 5.29 5.63
CA LEU A 55 -2.95 6.62 6.25
C LEU A 55 -1.60 7.28 6.41
N ASP A 56 -0.52 6.51 6.44
CA ASP A 56 0.83 7.00 6.64
C ASP A 56 1.45 7.52 5.34
N ALA A 57 1.64 8.84 5.27
CA ALA A 57 2.35 9.50 4.18
C ALA A 57 3.88 9.49 4.36
N SER A 58 4.36 9.03 5.51
CA SER A 58 5.65 9.42 6.09
C SER A 58 6.71 8.32 6.14
N SER A 59 6.34 7.04 5.97
CA SER A 59 7.28 5.92 6.16
C SER A 59 7.57 5.07 4.91
N LEU A 60 6.82 5.24 3.81
CA LEU A 60 6.92 4.33 2.65
C LEU A 60 8.17 4.50 1.77
N LYS A 61 8.94 5.59 1.91
CA LYS A 61 9.97 5.91 0.90
C LYS A 61 11.23 5.05 0.92
N GLN A 62 11.62 4.46 2.05
CA GLN A 62 12.91 3.75 2.14
C GLN A 62 12.78 2.25 2.34
N GLU A 63 11.96 1.82 3.30
CA GLU A 63 11.94 0.42 3.70
C GLU A 63 11.06 -0.45 2.78
N GLN A 64 9.99 0.11 2.22
CA GLN A 64 9.15 -0.58 1.25
C GLN A 64 9.76 -0.61 -0.16
N ALA A 65 10.48 0.44 -0.55
CA ALA A 65 11.29 0.44 -1.76
C ALA A 65 12.32 -0.70 -1.73
N ALA A 66 13.07 -0.86 -0.64
CA ALA A 66 14.04 -1.95 -0.49
C ALA A 66 13.42 -3.35 -0.64
N LYS A 67 12.18 -3.56 -0.15
CA LYS A 67 11.46 -4.82 -0.31
C LYS A 67 10.85 -5.02 -1.70
N ALA A 68 10.44 -3.95 -2.38
CA ALA A 68 9.84 -4.00 -3.71
C ALA A 68 10.88 -4.10 -4.83
N PHE A 69 12.07 -3.52 -4.65
CA PHE A 69 13.15 -3.54 -5.64
C PHE A 69 14.02 -4.80 -5.58
N GLY A 70 13.93 -5.62 -4.51
CA GLY A 70 14.61 -6.92 -4.46
C GLY A 70 16.11 -6.87 -4.74
N ASP A 71 16.75 -5.72 -4.50
CA ASP A 71 18.10 -5.45 -4.97
C ASP A 71 19.12 -5.85 -3.89
N SER A 72 19.21 -7.14 -3.61
CA SER A 72 20.57 -7.67 -3.58
C SER A 72 21.01 -7.64 -5.03
N LEU A 73 21.80 -6.65 -5.41
CA LEU A 73 22.59 -6.71 -6.64
C LEU A 73 23.17 -8.12 -6.72
N PRO A 74 22.80 -8.93 -7.74
CA PRO A 74 23.41 -10.23 -7.92
C PRO A 74 24.92 -10.04 -7.96
N ALA A 75 25.69 -10.94 -7.33
CA ALA A 75 27.15 -10.84 -7.28
C ALA A 75 27.70 -10.63 -8.72
N GLY A 76 28.11 -9.40 -9.05
CA GLY A 76 28.57 -9.05 -10.39
C GLY A 76 28.19 -7.66 -10.93
N LEU A 77 27.29 -6.89 -10.30
CA LEU A 77 26.98 -5.52 -10.73
C LEU A 77 27.59 -4.48 -9.78
N HIS A 78 28.53 -3.70 -10.29
CA HIS A 78 29.09 -2.51 -9.62
C HIS A 78 28.65 -1.25 -10.37
N LEU A 79 28.18 -0.24 -9.64
CA LEU A 79 28.02 1.11 -10.18
C LEU A 79 29.41 1.71 -10.42
N ILE A 80 29.70 2.04 -11.68
CA ILE A 80 30.87 2.82 -12.10
C ILE A 80 30.55 4.30 -11.93
#